data_AF-D4CQT4-F1
#
_entry.id   AF-D4CQT4-F1
#
_cell.length_a   1.000
_cell.length_b   1.000
_cell.length_c   1.000
_cell.angle_alpha   90.00
_cell.angle_beta   90.00
_cell.angle_gamma   90.00
#
_symmetry.space_group_name_H-M   'P 1'
#
loop_
_entity.id
_entity.type
_entity.pdbx_description
1 polymer ?
#
loop_
_entity_poly.entity_id
_entity_poly.type
_entity_poly.pdbx_seq_one_letter_code
_entity_poly.pdbx_strand_id
1 'polypeptide(L)'
;MEKRINGRASIFELVEEYPEIRDIMLSLGFSEIKKDAVLKSVGRVMNLEKGSRMKGIPMEKIKESFRAHGLILDFGDGEAEPPSEGDDAGKPEEEEREEKSEELLKSYLKRLSDGEALETVRADFAKRFRTVDASEIMDAEQKLMKEGTKITELQKLCDLHSALFHGATEEEKLPEEKQDEEALPAGHPLRRFARENEALAERIRKLRRELSGGGDCGESLHSLREVSIHYAKKGDLLYPLLKVRYGITGPSDVMWSVDDEIRDNLSELDGEKERGDRWKTRLSALLDRMEEMIYKETNILLPLCREKFSEEEWAGIYRDGKDYAACFSVEPVLWERGEELSGSAGQGSVQSGASSLPRSAGGAVLKEAEVFLPGGHLKLSELTALLNTIPMEISFVDAENINRFFNEGPKVFKRPGMAIDREVFSCHPPKVEPMVRSIIESFREGRESSVQIWMEKAGRTMLVNYTAVRDRDGNYLGTAELVQDMEFAKEHFLEKRSGGSIKEPKG
;
A
#
# COMPACT_ATOMS: atom_id res chain seq x y z
N MET A 1 10.55 20.98 -51.83
CA MET A 1 11.63 20.05 -51.44
C MET A 1 11.14 19.35 -50.20
N GLU A 2 10.85 18.06 -50.32
CA GLU A 2 10.47 17.23 -49.17
C GLU A 2 11.72 16.99 -48.32
N LYS A 3 11.64 17.25 -47.02
CA LYS A 3 12.75 17.02 -46.09
C LYS A 3 12.54 15.70 -45.38
N ARG A 4 13.50 14.79 -45.46
CA ARG A 4 13.49 13.55 -44.67
C ARG A 4 14.01 13.85 -43.26
N ILE A 5 13.27 13.42 -42.25
CA ILE A 5 13.59 13.62 -40.84
C ILE A 5 13.56 12.27 -40.11
N ASN A 6 14.44 12.09 -39.13
CA ASN A 6 14.54 10.84 -38.39
C ASN A 6 13.35 10.68 -37.43
N GLY A 7 12.42 9.79 -37.74
CA GLY A 7 11.21 9.56 -36.94
C GLY A 7 11.49 8.92 -35.57
N ARG A 8 12.67 8.35 -35.35
CA ARG A 8 13.10 7.77 -34.06
C ARG A 8 13.71 8.79 -33.10
N ALA A 9 14.04 10.00 -33.59
CA ALA A 9 14.58 11.07 -32.75
C ALA A 9 13.56 11.52 -31.69
N SER A 10 14.06 12.09 -30.59
CA SER A 10 13.20 12.64 -29.56
C SER A 10 12.41 13.84 -30.08
N ILE A 11 11.24 14.10 -29.52
CA ILE A 11 10.41 15.25 -29.86
C ILE A 11 11.18 16.55 -29.59
N PHE A 12 12.02 16.57 -28.55
CA PHE A 12 12.89 17.71 -28.25
C PHE A 12 13.88 17.98 -29.38
N GLU A 13 14.61 16.97 -29.85
CA GLU A 13 15.58 17.10 -30.96
C GLU A 13 14.87 17.53 -32.25
N LEU A 14 13.73 16.91 -32.55
CA LEU A 14 12.93 17.26 -33.72
C LEU A 14 12.45 18.71 -33.69
N VAL A 15 12.01 19.22 -32.54
CA VAL A 15 11.55 20.62 -32.41
C VAL A 15 12.72 21.61 -32.37
N GLU A 16 13.90 21.23 -31.84
CA GLU A 16 15.11 22.07 -31.95
C GLU A 16 15.60 22.17 -33.39
N GLU A 17 15.55 21.08 -34.16
CA GLU A 17 15.99 21.05 -35.55
C GLU A 17 14.95 21.66 -36.51
N TYR A 18 13.66 21.45 -36.25
CA TYR A 18 12.53 21.93 -37.04
C TYR A 18 11.44 22.53 -36.12
N PRO A 19 11.53 23.83 -35.79
CA PRO A 19 10.59 24.49 -34.88
C PRO A 19 9.12 24.36 -35.28
N GLU A 20 8.82 24.24 -36.57
CA GLU A 20 7.49 24.00 -37.13
C GLU A 20 6.84 22.69 -36.64
N ILE A 21 7.64 21.69 -36.23
CA ILE A 21 7.13 20.43 -35.66
C ILE A 21 6.32 20.69 -34.40
N ARG A 22 6.65 21.74 -33.64
CA ARG A 22 5.89 22.11 -32.44
C ARG A 22 4.43 22.41 -32.76
N ASP A 23 4.18 23.17 -33.82
CA ASP A 23 2.84 23.56 -34.23
C ASP A 23 2.08 22.39 -34.86
N ILE A 24 2.79 21.55 -35.63
CA ILE A 24 2.24 20.30 -36.18
C ILE A 24 1.76 19.40 -35.03
N MET A 25 2.59 19.20 -34.01
CA MET A 25 2.24 18.38 -32.85
C MET A 25 1.09 18.99 -32.02
N LEU A 26 1.04 20.31 -31.86
CA LEU A 26 -0.08 20.98 -31.22
C LEU A 26 -1.40 20.73 -31.97
N SER A 27 -1.38 20.83 -33.30
CA SER A 27 -2.55 20.58 -34.15
C SER A 27 -3.06 19.13 -34.08
N LEU A 28 -2.15 18.18 -33.80
CA LEU A 28 -2.45 16.77 -33.64
C LEU A 28 -3.02 16.42 -32.25
N GLY A 29 -2.97 17.33 -31.28
CA GLY A 29 -3.51 17.14 -29.93
C GLY A 29 -2.45 17.00 -28.82
N PHE A 30 -1.17 17.20 -29.13
CA PHE A 30 -0.09 17.21 -28.14
C PHE A 30 0.00 18.55 -27.40
N SER A 31 -1.08 18.95 -26.72
CA SER A 31 -1.22 20.28 -26.09
C SER A 31 -0.16 20.62 -25.04
N GLU A 32 0.43 19.61 -24.40
CA GLU A 32 1.45 19.76 -23.35
C GLU A 32 2.80 20.25 -23.89
N ILE A 33 3.08 20.07 -25.19
CA ILE A 33 4.32 20.55 -25.83
C ILE A 33 4.44 22.08 -25.86
N LYS A 34 3.35 22.81 -25.57
CA LYS A 34 3.34 24.26 -25.38
C LYS A 34 4.10 24.69 -24.12
N LYS A 35 4.24 23.80 -23.14
CA LYS A 35 5.01 24.08 -21.91
C LYS A 35 6.48 23.76 -22.16
N ASP A 36 7.33 24.80 -22.20
CA ASP A 36 8.77 24.63 -22.45
C ASP A 36 9.43 23.67 -21.44
N ALA A 37 8.96 23.64 -20.20
CA ALA A 37 9.43 22.70 -19.18
C ALA A 37 9.14 21.23 -19.56
N VAL A 38 7.99 20.94 -20.16
CA VAL A 38 7.61 19.58 -20.59
C VAL A 38 8.40 19.18 -21.84
N LEU A 39 8.57 20.09 -22.79
CA LEU A 39 9.39 19.85 -23.98
C LEU A 39 10.86 19.56 -23.62
N LYS A 40 11.43 20.31 -22.65
CA LYS A 40 12.82 20.13 -22.19
C LYS A 40 13.05 18.94 -21.27
N SER A 41 12.01 18.36 -20.69
CA SER A 41 12.09 17.18 -19.80
C SER A 41 11.57 15.94 -20.51
N VAL A 42 10.25 15.77 -20.57
CA VAL A 42 9.57 14.64 -21.20
C VAL A 42 9.89 14.55 -22.69
N GLY A 43 9.97 15.69 -23.40
CA GLY A 43 10.26 15.72 -24.82
C GLY A 43 11.64 15.15 -25.20
N ARG A 44 12.60 15.08 -24.28
CA ARG A 44 13.94 14.47 -24.53
C ARG A 44 13.92 12.95 -24.53
N VAL A 45 12.96 12.36 -23.82
CA VAL A 45 12.83 10.89 -23.66
C VAL A 45 11.69 10.33 -24.53
N MET A 46 10.80 11.21 -24.97
CA MET A 46 9.63 10.90 -25.79
C MET A 46 9.95 11.09 -27.28
N ASN A 47 9.70 10.07 -28.11
CA ASN A 47 9.72 10.17 -29.57
C ASN A 47 8.29 10.14 -30.14
N LEU A 48 8.14 10.26 -31.46
CA LEU A 48 6.81 10.32 -32.10
C LEU A 48 5.99 9.04 -31.90
N GLU A 49 6.63 7.87 -31.86
CA GLU A 49 5.99 6.56 -31.60
C GLU A 49 5.43 6.46 -30.18
N LYS A 50 6.24 6.77 -29.17
CA LYS A 50 5.78 6.79 -27.78
C LYS A 50 4.71 7.84 -27.54
N GLY A 51 4.84 9.02 -28.17
CA GLY A 51 3.84 10.08 -28.11
C GLY A 51 2.50 9.66 -28.72
N SER A 52 2.54 9.01 -29.89
CA SER A 52 1.37 8.42 -30.57
C SER A 52 0.60 7.46 -29.65
N ARG A 53 1.30 6.52 -29.00
CA ARG A 53 0.72 5.57 -28.04
C ARG A 53 0.11 6.26 -26.83
N MET A 54 0.85 7.17 -26.20
CA MET A 54 0.43 7.85 -24.97
C MET A 54 -0.83 8.73 -25.16
N LYS A 55 -0.99 9.36 -26.33
CA LYS A 55 -2.17 10.20 -26.64
C LYS A 55 -3.25 9.48 -27.43
N GLY A 56 -3.06 8.21 -27.79
CA GLY A 56 -4.00 7.45 -28.62
C GLY A 56 -4.19 8.04 -30.02
N ILE A 57 -3.16 8.70 -30.58
CA ILE A 57 -3.21 9.32 -31.92
C ILE A 57 -2.56 8.34 -32.91
N PRO A 58 -3.27 7.85 -33.93
CA PRO A 58 -2.70 6.89 -34.90
C PRO A 58 -1.45 7.44 -35.61
N MET A 59 -0.42 6.60 -35.74
CA MET A 59 0.85 7.00 -36.37
C MET A 59 0.68 7.48 -37.82
N GLU A 60 -0.25 6.88 -38.57
CA GLU A 60 -0.53 7.33 -39.94
C GLU A 60 -1.04 8.77 -40.00
N LYS A 61 -1.86 9.20 -39.02
CA LYS A 61 -2.32 10.59 -38.93
C LYS A 61 -1.15 11.55 -38.65
N ILE A 62 -0.17 11.11 -37.86
CA ILE A 62 1.06 11.88 -37.61
C ILE A 62 1.88 11.97 -38.91
N LYS A 63 2.12 10.85 -39.60
CA LYS A 63 2.85 10.83 -40.88
C LYS A 63 2.16 11.69 -41.94
N GLU A 64 0.84 11.62 -42.09
CA GLU A 64 0.05 12.47 -42.99
C GLU A 64 0.20 13.95 -42.66
N SER A 65 0.10 14.32 -41.38
CA SER A 65 0.24 15.71 -40.95
C SER A 65 1.65 16.23 -41.19
N PHE A 66 2.68 15.42 -40.99
CA PHE A 66 4.07 15.80 -41.29
C PHE A 66 4.30 15.93 -42.80
N ARG A 67 3.78 15.00 -43.62
CA ARG A 67 3.84 15.06 -45.09
C ARG A 67 3.12 16.30 -45.63
N ALA A 68 1.98 16.67 -45.06
CA ALA A 68 1.24 17.89 -45.43
C ALA A 68 2.06 19.17 -45.20
N HIS A 69 3.05 19.12 -44.32
CA HIS A 69 4.01 20.20 -44.06
C HIS A 69 5.36 19.99 -44.76
N GLY A 70 5.45 19.03 -45.69
CA GLY A 70 6.66 18.75 -46.47
C GLY A 70 7.77 17.99 -45.72
N LEU A 71 7.43 17.36 -44.59
CA LEU A 71 8.34 16.54 -43.78
C LEU A 71 8.01 15.05 -43.96
N ILE A 72 9.00 14.26 -44.37
CA ILE A 72 8.88 12.80 -44.51
C ILE A 72 9.60 12.17 -43.33
N LEU A 73 8.84 11.46 -42.48
CA LEU A 73 9.39 10.70 -41.37
C LEU A 73 10.03 9.41 -41.89
N ASP A 74 11.34 9.28 -41.69
CA ASP A 74 12.13 8.10 -42.01
C ASP A 74 12.43 7.33 -40.72
N PHE A 75 12.01 6.07 -40.66
CA PHE A 75 12.22 5.18 -39.52
C PHE A 75 13.26 4.09 -39.81
N GLY A 76 13.90 4.11 -41.00
CA GLY A 76 14.95 3.15 -41.38
C GLY A 76 14.44 1.82 -41.93
N ASP A 77 13.13 1.65 -42.08
CA ASP A 77 12.51 0.47 -42.68
C ASP A 77 12.20 0.82 -44.14
N GLY A 78 12.87 0.16 -45.10
CA GLY A 78 12.86 0.52 -46.52
C GLY A 78 11.46 0.76 -47.09
N GLU A 79 11.29 1.87 -47.81
CA GLU A 79 10.03 2.26 -48.46
C GLU A 79 9.46 1.13 -49.35
N ALA A 80 8.29 0.61 -48.99
CA ALA A 80 7.42 -0.12 -49.90
C ALA A 80 6.22 0.78 -50.25
N GLU A 81 6.00 0.99 -51.55
CA GLU A 81 4.81 1.61 -52.12
C GLU A 81 3.50 0.98 -51.59
N PRO A 82 2.38 1.73 -51.56
CA PRO A 82 1.20 1.31 -50.81
C PRO A 82 0.49 0.13 -51.50
N PRO A 83 0.10 -0.93 -50.79
CA PRO A 83 -0.98 -1.79 -51.21
C PRO A 83 -2.33 -1.14 -50.90
N SER A 84 -3.30 -1.43 -51.78
CA SER A 84 -4.68 -0.97 -51.75
C SER A 84 -5.44 -1.35 -50.47
N GLU A 85 -6.42 -0.49 -50.14
CA GLU A 85 -7.54 -0.67 -49.20
C GLU A 85 -7.81 -2.13 -48.75
N GLY A 86 -7.67 -2.36 -47.44
CA GLY A 86 -8.12 -3.60 -46.79
C GLY A 86 -7.53 -3.78 -45.39
N ASP A 87 -8.37 -3.56 -44.39
CA ASP A 87 -8.35 -4.09 -43.02
C ASP A 87 -7.25 -3.71 -42.00
N ASP A 88 -7.75 -3.16 -40.88
CA ASP A 88 -7.36 -3.33 -39.47
C ASP A 88 -5.88 -3.67 -39.16
N ALA A 89 -5.09 -2.69 -38.70
CA ALA A 89 -3.78 -2.99 -38.07
C ALA A 89 -3.23 -1.84 -37.22
N GLY A 90 -3.38 -1.96 -35.91
CA GLY A 90 -2.52 -1.31 -34.91
C GLY A 90 -2.21 -2.19 -33.68
N LYS A 91 -2.74 -3.42 -33.65
CA LYS A 91 -2.64 -4.41 -32.58
C LYS A 91 -1.77 -5.66 -32.83
N PRO A 92 -1.44 -6.11 -34.08
CA PRO A 92 -0.92 -7.47 -34.26
C PRO A 92 0.44 -7.76 -33.61
N GLU A 93 1.42 -6.86 -33.69
CA GLU A 93 2.81 -7.22 -33.36
C GLU A 93 3.10 -7.31 -31.85
N GLU A 94 2.47 -6.45 -31.05
CA GLU A 94 2.65 -6.42 -29.59
C GLU A 94 1.79 -7.50 -28.92
N GLU A 95 0.54 -7.70 -29.37
CA GLU A 95 -0.30 -8.82 -28.95
C GLU A 95 0.33 -10.17 -29.36
N GLU A 96 0.89 -10.33 -30.57
CA GLU A 96 1.61 -11.56 -30.96
C GLU A 96 2.83 -11.84 -30.07
N ARG A 97 3.55 -10.79 -29.66
CA ARG A 97 4.77 -10.95 -28.85
C ARG A 97 4.44 -11.30 -27.40
N GLU A 98 3.39 -10.70 -26.85
CA GLU A 98 2.86 -11.06 -25.54
C GLU A 98 2.29 -12.48 -25.53
N GLU A 99 1.48 -12.85 -26.54
CA GLU A 99 0.93 -14.21 -26.70
C GLU A 99 2.05 -15.25 -26.81
N LYS A 100 3.09 -14.97 -27.61
CA LYS A 100 4.27 -15.86 -27.71
C LYS A 100 5.01 -16.02 -26.38
N SER A 101 5.12 -14.97 -25.59
CA SER A 101 5.79 -15.02 -24.28
C SER A 101 4.99 -15.80 -23.26
N GLU A 102 3.67 -15.64 -23.26
CA GLU A 102 2.75 -16.39 -22.43
C GLU A 102 2.74 -17.89 -22.77
N GLU A 103 2.65 -18.26 -24.05
CA GLU A 103 2.73 -19.65 -24.51
C GLU A 103 4.06 -20.32 -24.11
N LEU A 104 5.16 -19.58 -24.19
CA LEU A 104 6.47 -20.04 -23.73
C LEU A 104 6.48 -20.31 -22.22
N LEU A 105 5.96 -19.39 -21.40
CA LEU A 105 5.86 -19.56 -19.95
C LEU A 105 4.99 -20.77 -19.57
N LYS A 106 3.84 -20.95 -20.26
CA LYS A 106 3.00 -22.16 -20.12
C LYS A 106 3.78 -23.44 -20.44
N SER A 107 4.61 -23.41 -21.48
CA SER A 107 5.42 -24.57 -21.86
C SER A 107 6.45 -24.95 -20.79
N TYR A 108 7.09 -23.96 -20.15
CA TYR A 108 8.06 -24.22 -19.08
C TYR A 108 7.38 -24.73 -17.80
N LEU A 109 6.22 -24.16 -17.43
CA LEU A 109 5.40 -24.69 -16.32
C LEU A 109 5.03 -26.16 -16.52
N LYS A 110 4.62 -26.50 -17.74
CA LYS A 110 4.25 -27.87 -18.09
C LYS A 110 5.46 -28.81 -17.98
N ARG A 111 6.62 -28.42 -18.53
CA ARG A 111 7.87 -29.18 -18.42
C ARG A 111 8.28 -29.45 -16.97
N LEU A 112 8.20 -28.42 -16.10
CA LEU A 112 8.46 -28.56 -14.67
C LEU A 112 7.45 -29.47 -13.96
N SER A 113 6.19 -29.44 -14.40
CA SER A 113 5.13 -30.30 -13.85
C SER A 113 5.24 -31.74 -14.31
N ASP A 114 5.76 -31.97 -15.52
CA ASP A 114 6.03 -33.28 -16.12
C ASP A 114 7.31 -33.94 -15.54
N GLY A 115 7.98 -33.27 -14.60
CA GLY A 115 9.13 -33.80 -13.85
C GLY A 115 10.49 -33.53 -14.47
N GLU A 116 10.59 -32.63 -15.44
CA GLU A 116 11.87 -32.18 -15.97
C GLU A 116 12.67 -31.43 -14.90
N ALA A 117 13.99 -31.65 -14.87
CA ALA A 117 14.86 -31.03 -13.88
C ALA A 117 14.89 -29.50 -14.05
N LEU A 118 14.72 -28.77 -12.94
CA LEU A 118 14.68 -27.31 -12.91
C LEU A 118 15.86 -26.67 -13.67
N GLU A 119 17.08 -27.21 -13.49
CA GLU A 119 18.28 -26.70 -14.15
C GLU A 119 18.24 -26.79 -15.69
N THR A 120 17.56 -27.81 -16.24
CA THR A 120 17.42 -27.96 -17.70
C THR A 120 16.43 -26.97 -18.27
N VAL A 121 15.26 -26.84 -17.63
CA VAL A 121 14.23 -25.86 -17.99
C VAL A 121 14.79 -24.44 -17.86
N ARG A 122 15.57 -24.18 -16.81
CA ARG A 122 16.26 -22.91 -16.55
C ARG A 122 17.20 -22.53 -17.67
N ALA A 123 18.05 -23.46 -18.13
CA ALA A 123 19.02 -23.17 -19.19
C ALA A 123 18.33 -22.75 -20.50
N ASP A 124 17.18 -23.35 -20.81
CA ASP A 124 16.38 -22.98 -21.98
C ASP A 124 15.64 -21.67 -21.78
N PHE A 125 15.09 -21.45 -20.58
CA PHE A 125 14.47 -20.20 -20.18
C PHE A 125 15.45 -19.03 -20.34
N ALA A 126 16.69 -19.17 -19.86
CA ALA A 126 17.76 -18.17 -19.97
C ALA A 126 18.18 -17.83 -21.38
N LYS A 127 18.24 -18.81 -22.28
CA LYS A 127 18.53 -18.55 -23.69
C LYS A 127 17.44 -17.74 -24.36
N ARG A 128 16.18 -17.91 -23.93
CA ARG A 128 15.01 -17.34 -24.63
C ARG A 128 14.57 -16.00 -24.06
N PHE A 129 14.75 -15.77 -22.75
CA PHE A 129 14.32 -14.58 -22.02
C PHE A 129 15.47 -13.60 -21.69
N ARG A 130 16.65 -13.77 -22.30
CA ARG A 130 17.85 -12.94 -22.03
C ARG A 130 17.66 -11.44 -22.25
N THR A 131 16.63 -11.04 -22.99
CA THR A 131 16.31 -9.65 -23.36
C THR A 131 14.89 -9.25 -22.99
N VAL A 132 14.20 -10.06 -22.18
CA VAL A 132 12.80 -9.82 -21.82
C VAL A 132 12.77 -9.00 -20.53
N ASP A 133 12.06 -7.87 -20.55
CA ASP A 133 11.88 -7.02 -19.38
C ASP A 133 11.14 -7.79 -18.27
N ALA A 134 11.51 -7.55 -17.01
CA ALA A 134 10.89 -8.23 -15.87
C ALA A 134 9.37 -7.98 -15.78
N SER A 135 8.91 -6.82 -16.26
CA SER A 135 7.49 -6.48 -16.38
C SER A 135 6.73 -7.40 -17.34
N GLU A 136 7.33 -7.82 -18.47
CA GLU A 136 6.70 -8.73 -19.43
C GLU A 136 6.44 -10.11 -18.77
N ILE A 137 7.35 -10.57 -17.92
CA ILE A 137 7.21 -11.82 -17.17
C ILE A 137 6.07 -11.70 -16.14
N MET A 138 5.99 -10.57 -15.42
CA MET A 138 4.92 -10.33 -14.44
C MET A 138 3.53 -10.26 -15.10
N ASP A 139 3.42 -9.59 -16.24
CA ASP A 139 2.15 -9.46 -16.96
C ASP A 139 1.65 -10.83 -17.45
N ALA A 140 2.57 -11.67 -17.93
CA ALA A 140 2.24 -13.04 -18.29
C ALA A 140 1.85 -13.89 -17.07
N GLU A 141 2.56 -13.80 -15.94
CA GLU A 141 2.17 -14.47 -14.67
C GLU A 141 0.77 -14.02 -14.20
N GLN A 142 0.45 -12.73 -14.33
CA GLN A 142 -0.86 -12.18 -13.99
C GLN A 142 -1.97 -12.74 -14.90
N LYS A 143 -1.72 -12.90 -16.20
CA LYS A 143 -2.65 -13.56 -17.13
C LYS A 143 -2.84 -15.03 -16.77
N LEU A 144 -1.77 -15.78 -16.51
CA LEU A 144 -1.82 -17.17 -16.09
C LEU A 144 -2.63 -17.39 -14.81
N MET A 145 -2.53 -16.46 -13.86
CA MET A 145 -3.32 -16.51 -12.64
C MET A 145 -4.80 -16.28 -12.91
N LYS A 146 -5.15 -15.33 -13.79
CA LYS A 146 -6.55 -15.07 -14.21
C LYS A 146 -7.16 -16.27 -14.92
N GLU A 147 -6.36 -17.06 -15.63
CA GLU A 147 -6.78 -18.31 -16.27
C GLU A 147 -6.90 -19.50 -15.30
N GLY A 148 -6.55 -19.32 -14.02
CA GLY A 148 -6.76 -20.32 -12.97
C GLY A 148 -5.52 -21.13 -12.59
N THR A 149 -4.32 -20.74 -13.03
CA THR A 149 -3.06 -21.36 -12.59
C THR A 149 -2.89 -21.17 -11.09
N LYS A 150 -2.51 -22.25 -10.37
CA LYS A 150 -2.36 -22.18 -8.91
C LYS A 150 -1.14 -21.35 -8.51
N ILE A 151 -1.23 -20.66 -7.37
CA ILE A 151 -0.11 -19.88 -6.80
C ILE A 151 1.15 -20.74 -6.64
N THR A 152 1.00 -22.00 -6.20
CA THR A 152 2.12 -22.95 -6.05
C THR A 152 2.82 -23.32 -7.35
N GLU A 153 2.12 -23.22 -8.48
CA GLU A 153 2.71 -23.46 -9.81
C GLU A 153 3.39 -22.19 -10.33
N LEU A 154 2.80 -21.02 -10.11
CA LEU A 154 3.42 -19.73 -10.39
C LEU A 154 4.70 -19.50 -9.58
N GLN A 155 4.75 -19.95 -8.33
CA GLN A 155 5.98 -19.93 -7.53
C GLN A 155 7.17 -20.62 -8.22
N LYS A 156 6.93 -21.71 -8.96
CA LYS A 156 7.98 -22.41 -9.71
C LYS A 156 8.49 -21.61 -10.91
N LEU A 157 7.61 -20.84 -11.56
CA LEU A 157 8.02 -19.85 -12.57
C LEU A 157 8.89 -18.77 -11.95
N CYS A 158 8.54 -18.35 -10.73
CA CYS A 158 9.34 -17.38 -10.01
C CYS A 158 10.72 -17.89 -9.61
N ASP A 159 10.85 -19.18 -9.31
CA ASP A 159 12.16 -19.80 -9.08
C ASP A 159 12.95 -19.94 -10.39
N LEU A 160 12.26 -20.23 -11.52
CA LEU A 160 12.85 -20.31 -12.85
C LEU A 160 13.43 -18.96 -13.32
N HIS A 161 12.70 -17.86 -13.09
CA HIS A 161 13.19 -16.53 -13.44
C HIS A 161 14.28 -16.03 -12.48
N SER A 162 14.26 -16.38 -11.18
CA SER A 162 15.36 -16.03 -10.26
C SER A 162 16.69 -16.55 -10.80
N ALA A 163 16.65 -17.75 -11.37
CA ALA A 163 17.81 -18.47 -11.85
C ALA A 163 18.37 -17.96 -13.20
N LEU A 164 17.65 -17.07 -13.90
CA LEU A 164 18.21 -16.20 -14.97
C LEU A 164 19.28 -15.27 -14.43
N PHE A 165 19.14 -14.86 -13.18
CA PHE A 165 19.91 -13.79 -12.55
C PHE A 165 21.02 -14.31 -11.61
N HIS A 166 21.20 -15.64 -11.53
CA HIS A 166 22.25 -16.32 -10.75
C HIS A 166 23.33 -16.98 -11.63
N GLY A 167 23.60 -16.41 -12.80
CA GLY A 167 24.13 -17.13 -13.96
C GLY A 167 25.30 -16.47 -14.69
N ALA A 168 26.29 -15.89 -14.01
CA ALA A 168 27.66 -15.72 -14.51
C ALA A 168 27.79 -15.13 -15.93
N THR A 169 27.03 -14.09 -16.24
CA THR A 169 27.30 -13.23 -17.40
C THR A 169 27.86 -11.91 -16.90
N GLU A 170 28.88 -11.37 -17.57
CA GLU A 170 29.46 -10.03 -17.33
C GLU A 170 28.42 -8.87 -17.34
N GLU A 171 27.17 -9.18 -17.71
CA GLU A 171 25.97 -8.34 -17.63
C GLU A 171 25.31 -8.34 -16.23
N GLU A 172 25.78 -9.16 -15.26
CA GLU A 172 25.45 -9.14 -13.81
C GLU A 172 26.11 -7.97 -13.07
N LYS A 173 26.75 -7.05 -13.79
CA LYS A 173 26.91 -5.71 -13.22
C LYS A 173 25.50 -5.20 -12.99
N LEU A 174 25.11 -5.14 -11.70
CA LEU A 174 24.18 -4.13 -11.17
C LEU A 174 24.12 -3.00 -12.20
N PRO A 175 22.98 -2.67 -12.80
CA PRO A 175 22.94 -1.55 -13.72
C PRO A 175 23.68 -0.40 -13.05
N GLU A 176 24.88 -0.05 -13.55
CA GLU A 176 25.66 1.10 -13.08
C GLU A 176 24.96 2.40 -13.52
N GLU A 177 23.69 2.31 -13.90
CA GLU A 177 22.75 3.40 -13.98
C GLU A 177 22.07 3.52 -12.62
N LYS A 178 22.76 4.20 -11.69
CA LYS A 178 22.14 5.03 -10.66
C LYS A 178 21.31 6.15 -11.32
N GLN A 179 20.42 5.83 -12.24
CA GLN A 179 19.49 6.77 -12.82
C GLN A 179 18.24 6.73 -11.93
N ASP A 180 18.08 7.78 -11.13
CA ASP A 180 16.86 8.18 -10.41
C ASP A 180 16.69 7.91 -8.90
N GLU A 181 17.75 7.58 -8.15
CA GLU A 181 17.71 7.83 -6.68
C GLU A 181 17.82 9.33 -6.35
N GLU A 182 18.47 10.09 -7.23
CA GLU A 182 18.72 11.53 -7.06
C GLU A 182 17.52 12.40 -7.49
N ALA A 183 16.59 11.83 -8.26
CA ALA A 183 15.37 12.51 -8.72
C ALA A 183 14.22 12.47 -7.70
N LEU A 184 14.22 11.52 -6.75
CA LEU A 184 13.18 11.40 -5.74
C LEU A 184 13.51 12.27 -4.51
N PRO A 185 12.52 13.01 -3.97
CA PRO A 185 12.74 13.87 -2.81
C PRO A 185 13.21 13.06 -1.60
N ALA A 186 13.97 13.71 -0.72
CA ALA A 186 14.35 13.12 0.56
C ALA A 186 13.10 12.72 1.36
N GLY A 187 13.17 11.58 2.07
CA GLY A 187 12.06 11.05 2.84
C GLY A 187 10.99 10.29 2.05
N HIS A 188 11.03 10.30 0.72
CA HIS A 188 10.06 9.56 -0.09
C HIS A 188 10.06 8.05 0.27
N PRO A 189 8.88 7.40 0.46
CA PRO A 189 8.81 6.00 0.90
C PRO A 189 9.60 5.03 0.03
N LEU A 190 9.59 5.20 -1.29
CA LEU A 190 10.40 4.39 -2.21
C LEU A 190 11.91 4.39 -1.87
N ARG A 191 12.46 5.56 -1.50
CA ARG A 191 13.88 5.67 -1.10
C ARG A 191 14.14 4.94 0.22
N ARG A 192 13.15 4.92 1.11
CA ARG A 192 13.24 4.18 2.37
C ARG A 192 13.32 2.67 2.10
N PHE A 193 12.42 2.12 1.28
CA PHE A 193 12.48 0.70 0.89
C PHE A 193 13.79 0.35 0.19
N ALA A 194 14.28 1.20 -0.72
CA ALA A 194 15.57 0.99 -1.40
C ALA A 194 16.75 0.94 -0.40
N ARG A 195 16.84 1.91 0.52
CA ARG A 195 17.88 1.94 1.56
C ARG A 195 17.81 0.76 2.53
N GLU A 196 16.60 0.33 2.88
CA GLU A 196 16.40 -0.86 3.72
C GLU A 196 16.92 -2.13 3.01
N ASN A 197 16.69 -2.25 1.70
CA ASN A 197 17.23 -3.32 0.88
C ASN A 197 18.76 -3.28 0.77
N GLU A 198 19.36 -2.10 0.59
CA GLU A 198 20.82 -1.93 0.61
C GLU A 198 21.42 -2.35 1.95
N ALA A 199 20.84 -1.88 3.07
CA ALA A 199 21.30 -2.20 4.42
C ALA A 199 21.13 -3.69 4.74
N LEU A 200 20.04 -4.32 4.28
CA LEU A 200 19.85 -5.76 4.40
C LEU A 200 20.92 -6.53 3.61
N ALA A 201 21.20 -6.12 2.36
CA ALA A 201 22.23 -6.75 1.54
C ALA A 201 23.62 -6.66 2.20
N GLU A 202 23.97 -5.53 2.82
CA GLU A 202 25.21 -5.40 3.58
C GLU A 202 25.29 -6.36 4.78
N ARG A 203 24.19 -6.53 5.52
CA ARG A 203 24.11 -7.47 6.65
C ARG A 203 24.25 -8.92 6.20
N ILE A 204 23.61 -9.29 5.08
CA ILE A 204 23.76 -10.61 4.48
C ILE A 204 25.23 -10.85 4.08
N ARG A 205 25.88 -9.90 3.40
CA ARG A 205 27.31 -10.00 3.03
C ARG A 205 28.21 -10.14 4.25
N LYS A 206 27.91 -9.42 5.34
CA LYS A 206 28.64 -9.57 6.61
C LYS A 206 28.48 -10.99 7.16
N LEU A 207 27.26 -11.50 7.25
CA LEU A 207 26.97 -12.83 7.77
C LEU A 207 27.61 -13.94 6.92
N ARG A 208 27.61 -13.82 5.59
CA ARG A 208 28.31 -14.77 4.70
C ARG A 208 29.81 -14.84 4.98
N ARG A 209 30.45 -13.70 5.25
CA ARG A 209 31.88 -13.64 5.61
C ARG A 209 32.16 -14.32 6.94
N GLU A 210 31.30 -14.11 7.93
CA GLU A 210 31.40 -14.77 9.25
C GLU A 210 31.22 -16.30 9.12
N LEU A 211 30.23 -16.72 8.33
CA LEU A 211 29.94 -18.13 8.06
C LEU A 211 31.13 -18.84 7.38
N SER A 212 31.76 -18.19 6.40
CA SER A 212 32.94 -18.72 5.69
C SER A 212 34.20 -18.70 6.55
N GLY A 213 34.33 -17.71 7.44
CA GLY A 213 35.46 -17.56 8.36
C GLY A 213 35.38 -18.45 9.61
N GLY A 214 34.28 -19.18 9.81
CA GLY A 214 34.05 -20.02 10.99
C GLY A 214 33.80 -19.24 12.28
N GLY A 215 33.41 -17.96 12.17
CA GLY A 215 33.09 -17.10 13.32
C GLY A 215 31.71 -17.38 13.92
N ASP A 216 31.44 -16.80 15.10
CA ASP A 216 30.09 -16.81 15.67
C ASP A 216 29.17 -15.91 14.85
N CYS A 217 28.14 -16.51 14.28
CA CYS A 217 27.15 -15.87 13.43
C CYS A 217 25.91 -15.39 14.21
N GLY A 218 25.83 -15.62 15.52
CA GLY A 218 24.59 -15.45 16.30
C GLY A 218 24.04 -14.03 16.30
N GLU A 219 24.88 -13.04 16.58
CA GLU A 219 24.46 -11.65 16.62
C GLU A 219 24.06 -11.14 15.22
N SER A 220 24.87 -11.44 14.20
CA SER A 220 24.59 -11.04 12.82
C SER A 220 23.32 -11.71 12.29
N LEU A 221 23.08 -12.99 12.59
CA LEU A 221 21.84 -13.69 12.24
C LEU A 221 20.63 -13.07 12.94
N HIS A 222 20.74 -12.83 14.25
CA HIS A 222 19.65 -12.19 15.00
C HIS A 222 19.30 -10.81 14.43
N SER A 223 20.32 -10.05 14.01
CA SER A 223 20.13 -8.73 13.40
C SER A 223 19.39 -8.75 12.06
N LEU A 224 19.35 -9.89 11.36
CA LEU A 224 18.56 -10.05 10.14
C LEU A 224 17.05 -10.14 10.43
N ARG A 225 16.62 -10.46 11.66
CA ARG A 225 15.19 -10.55 12.02
C ARG A 225 14.44 -9.24 11.83
N GLU A 226 15.15 -8.12 11.82
CA GLU A 226 14.63 -6.79 11.46
C GLU A 226 13.96 -6.79 10.07
N VAL A 227 14.25 -7.76 9.18
CA VAL A 227 13.57 -7.96 7.89
C VAL A 227 12.06 -8.13 8.03
N SER A 228 11.60 -8.67 9.16
CA SER A 228 10.17 -8.83 9.43
C SER A 228 9.43 -7.49 9.42
N ILE A 229 10.09 -6.41 9.85
CA ILE A 229 9.51 -5.05 9.85
C ILE A 229 9.45 -4.52 8.42
N HIS A 230 10.50 -4.76 7.63
CA HIS A 230 10.54 -4.40 6.21
C HIS A 230 9.43 -5.10 5.41
N TYR A 231 9.29 -6.42 5.58
CA TYR A 231 8.25 -7.21 4.94
C TYR A 231 6.83 -6.85 5.42
N ALA A 232 6.64 -6.50 6.69
CA ALA A 232 5.36 -5.99 7.18
C ALA A 232 4.97 -4.69 6.45
N LYS A 233 5.88 -3.70 6.37
CA LYS A 233 5.62 -2.46 5.60
C LYS A 233 5.28 -2.75 4.14
N LYS A 234 6.05 -3.64 3.50
CA LYS A 234 5.82 -4.05 2.11
C LYS A 234 4.45 -4.71 1.93
N GLY A 235 4.11 -5.65 2.81
CA GLY A 235 2.88 -6.42 2.81
C GLY A 235 1.63 -5.61 3.14
N ASP A 236 1.73 -4.63 4.04
CA ASP A 236 0.59 -3.84 4.47
C ASP A 236 0.38 -2.59 3.59
N LEU A 237 1.47 -2.00 3.06
CA LEU A 237 1.41 -0.71 2.37
C LEU A 237 1.47 -0.81 0.84
N LEU A 238 2.19 -1.79 0.28
CA LEU A 238 2.40 -1.88 -1.18
C LEU A 238 1.49 -2.94 -1.83
N TYR A 239 1.49 -4.16 -1.32
CA TYR A 239 0.75 -5.28 -1.92
C TYR A 239 -0.78 -5.07 -1.98
N PRO A 240 -1.45 -4.57 -0.94
CA PRO A 240 -2.90 -4.37 -0.99
C PRO A 240 -3.28 -3.30 -2.00
N LEU A 241 -2.44 -2.27 -2.15
CA LEU A 241 -2.65 -1.21 -3.12
C LEU A 241 -2.50 -1.72 -4.56
N LEU A 242 -1.41 -2.46 -4.86
CA LEU A 242 -1.22 -3.14 -6.15
C LEU A 242 -2.41 -4.04 -6.50
N LYS A 243 -2.89 -4.82 -5.53
CA LYS A 243 -3.99 -5.76 -5.70
C LYS A 243 -5.33 -5.06 -5.95
N VAL A 244 -5.72 -4.16 -5.05
CA VAL A 244 -7.07 -3.59 -5.03
C VAL A 244 -7.24 -2.49 -6.08
N ARG A 245 -6.23 -1.63 -6.27
CA ARG A 245 -6.34 -0.48 -7.17
C ARG A 245 -5.83 -0.75 -8.57
N TYR A 246 -4.76 -1.53 -8.70
CA TYR A 246 -4.12 -1.77 -10.00
C TYR A 246 -4.44 -3.16 -10.59
N GLY A 247 -5.12 -4.02 -9.82
CA GLY A 247 -5.47 -5.36 -10.29
C GLY A 247 -4.25 -6.23 -10.54
N ILE A 248 -3.14 -5.97 -9.86
CA ILE A 248 -1.88 -6.72 -9.93
C ILE A 248 -1.84 -7.63 -8.69
N THR A 249 -2.13 -8.91 -8.88
CA THR A 249 -2.40 -9.84 -7.76
C THR A 249 -1.40 -10.98 -7.71
N GLY A 250 -1.06 -11.57 -8.86
CA GLY A 250 -0.15 -12.72 -8.98
C GLY A 250 1.23 -12.44 -8.41
N PRO A 251 1.95 -11.42 -8.90
CA PRO A 251 3.28 -11.12 -8.39
C PRO A 251 3.30 -10.77 -6.90
N SER A 252 2.28 -10.03 -6.41
CA SER A 252 2.19 -9.64 -5.00
C SER A 252 1.91 -10.82 -4.07
N ASP A 253 0.96 -11.71 -4.42
CA ASP A 253 0.62 -12.87 -3.60
C ASP A 253 1.78 -13.89 -3.55
N VAL A 254 2.52 -14.04 -4.65
CA VAL A 254 3.71 -14.91 -4.70
C VAL A 254 4.85 -14.34 -3.87
N MET A 255 5.19 -13.06 -4.02
CA MET A 255 6.26 -12.43 -3.24
C MET A 255 5.94 -12.46 -1.73
N TRP A 256 4.69 -12.18 -1.34
CA TRP A 256 4.26 -12.26 0.05
C TRP A 256 4.48 -13.67 0.62
N SER A 257 4.11 -14.71 -0.13
CA SER A 257 4.31 -16.09 0.32
C SER A 257 5.79 -16.42 0.56
N VAL A 258 6.69 -15.87 -0.27
CA VAL A 258 8.14 -16.04 -0.11
C VAL A 258 8.66 -15.23 1.09
N ASP A 259 8.11 -14.05 1.38
CA ASP A 259 8.46 -13.27 2.57
C ASP A 259 8.16 -14.03 3.87
N ASP A 260 6.98 -14.64 3.93
CA ASP A 260 6.57 -15.47 5.06
C ASP A 260 7.51 -16.69 5.20
N GLU A 261 7.84 -17.36 4.10
CA GLU A 261 8.81 -18.47 4.08
C GLU A 261 10.19 -18.04 4.61
N ILE A 262 10.71 -16.89 4.16
CA ILE A 262 12.00 -16.35 4.61
C ILE A 262 11.95 -16.06 6.11
N ARG A 263 10.87 -15.41 6.59
CA ARG A 263 10.72 -15.04 8.00
C ARG A 263 10.67 -16.27 8.90
N ASP A 264 9.90 -17.29 8.51
CA ASP A 264 9.71 -18.49 9.28
C ASP A 264 11.02 -19.29 9.36
N ASN A 265 11.70 -19.48 8.23
CA ASN A 265 13.02 -20.14 8.18
C ASN A 265 14.09 -19.38 8.99
N LEU A 266 14.07 -18.04 8.94
CA LEU A 266 14.99 -17.21 9.72
C LEU A 266 14.74 -17.38 11.22
N SER A 267 13.48 -17.37 11.65
CA SER A 267 13.11 -17.59 13.05
C SER A 267 13.50 -18.98 13.55
N GLU A 268 13.33 -20.01 12.72
CA GLU A 268 13.76 -21.37 13.05
C GLU A 268 15.29 -21.45 13.22
N LEU A 269 16.06 -20.94 12.25
CA LEU A 269 17.52 -21.01 12.27
C LEU A 269 18.15 -20.19 13.41
N ASP A 270 17.56 -19.05 13.77
CA ASP A 270 18.02 -18.22 14.89
C ASP A 270 17.79 -18.92 16.25
N GLY A 271 16.67 -19.65 16.37
CA GLY A 271 16.32 -20.42 17.57
C GLY A 271 17.10 -21.73 17.76
N GLU A 272 17.76 -22.23 16.72
CA GLU A 272 18.52 -23.48 16.76
C GLU A 272 19.84 -23.34 17.54
N LYS A 273 20.02 -24.23 18.53
CA LYS A 273 21.23 -24.27 19.38
C LYS A 273 22.39 -25.03 18.72
N GLU A 274 22.09 -26.00 17.85
CA GLU A 274 23.10 -26.83 17.19
C GLU A 274 23.44 -26.29 15.79
N ARG A 275 24.56 -25.58 15.69
CA ARG A 275 24.98 -24.90 14.44
C ARG A 275 26.03 -25.70 13.66
N GLY A 276 25.69 -26.96 13.36
CA GLY A 276 26.52 -27.88 12.55
C GLY A 276 26.43 -27.63 11.04
N ASP A 277 27.02 -28.50 10.23
CA ASP A 277 27.09 -28.30 8.77
C ASP A 277 25.70 -28.21 8.11
N ARG A 278 24.73 -29.01 8.57
CA ARG A 278 23.34 -28.94 8.08
C ARG A 278 22.72 -27.56 8.31
N TRP A 279 22.98 -26.96 9.48
CA TRP A 279 22.51 -25.60 9.80
C TRP A 279 23.18 -24.57 8.88
N LYS A 280 24.48 -24.70 8.64
CA LYS A 280 25.21 -23.80 7.72
C LYS A 280 24.69 -23.88 6.29
N THR A 281 24.39 -25.09 5.79
CA THR A 281 23.79 -25.28 4.46
C THR A 281 22.41 -24.61 4.38
N ARG A 282 21.56 -24.81 5.40
CA ARG A 282 20.24 -24.14 5.46
C ARG A 282 20.36 -22.62 5.54
N LEU A 283 21.29 -22.12 6.36
CA LEU A 283 21.54 -20.69 6.46
C LEU A 283 22.01 -20.12 5.12
N SER A 284 22.95 -20.77 4.43
CA SER A 284 23.39 -20.33 3.11
C SER A 284 22.22 -20.23 2.12
N ALA A 285 21.37 -21.26 2.06
CA ALA A 285 20.19 -21.27 1.19
C ALA A 285 19.19 -20.17 1.56
N LEU A 286 18.98 -19.90 2.85
CA LEU A 286 18.15 -18.78 3.30
C LEU A 286 18.75 -17.43 2.84
N LEU A 287 20.05 -17.23 2.97
CA LEU A 287 20.71 -15.99 2.53
C LEU A 287 20.61 -15.81 1.01
N ASP A 288 20.73 -16.89 0.24
CA ASP A 288 20.52 -16.87 -1.21
C ASP A 288 19.08 -16.39 -1.52
N ARG A 289 18.09 -16.94 -0.81
CA ARG A 289 16.68 -16.57 -0.97
C ARG A 289 16.38 -15.11 -0.57
N MET A 290 17.04 -14.59 0.46
CA MET A 290 16.92 -13.19 0.85
C MET A 290 17.52 -12.24 -0.20
N GLU A 291 18.67 -12.59 -0.78
CA GLU A 291 19.29 -11.81 -1.87
C GLU A 291 18.41 -11.81 -3.13
N GLU A 292 17.78 -12.94 -3.46
CA GLU A 292 16.77 -13.02 -4.51
C GLU A 292 15.60 -12.06 -4.27
N MET A 293 15.09 -11.99 -3.04
CA MET A 293 14.00 -11.09 -2.71
C MET A 293 14.41 -9.62 -2.84
N ILE A 294 15.60 -9.24 -2.36
CA ILE A 294 16.15 -7.89 -2.54
C ILE A 294 16.23 -7.52 -4.02
N TYR A 295 16.69 -8.45 -4.87
CA TYR A 295 16.76 -8.24 -6.31
C TYR A 295 15.38 -8.01 -6.92
N LYS A 296 14.40 -8.87 -6.61
CA LYS A 296 13.01 -8.75 -7.09
C LYS A 296 12.40 -7.43 -6.63
N GLU A 297 12.64 -7.03 -5.39
CA GLU A 297 12.15 -5.76 -4.90
C GLU A 297 12.76 -4.56 -5.64
N THR A 298 14.08 -4.55 -5.77
CA THR A 298 14.83 -3.42 -6.34
C THR A 298 14.56 -3.25 -7.83
N ASN A 299 14.48 -4.34 -8.58
CA ASN A 299 14.41 -4.29 -10.05
C ASN A 299 13.00 -4.50 -10.60
N ILE A 300 12.06 -4.96 -9.78
CA ILE A 300 10.72 -5.34 -10.25
C ILE A 300 9.64 -4.61 -9.45
N LEU A 301 9.53 -4.88 -8.15
CA LEU A 301 8.44 -4.37 -7.32
C LEU A 301 8.48 -2.84 -7.17
N LEU A 302 9.63 -2.29 -6.78
CA LEU A 302 9.76 -0.85 -6.52
C LEU A 302 9.63 -0.02 -7.82
N PRO A 303 10.23 -0.40 -8.96
CA PRO A 303 9.96 0.25 -10.23
C PRO A 303 8.48 0.20 -10.63
N LEU A 304 7.82 -0.94 -10.47
CA LEU A 304 6.39 -1.08 -10.75
C LEU A 304 5.55 -0.15 -9.86
N CYS A 305 5.83 -0.11 -8.55
CA CYS A 305 5.14 0.79 -7.62
C CYS A 305 5.37 2.25 -8.01
N ARG A 306 6.60 2.60 -8.39
CA ARG A 306 6.96 3.96 -8.84
C ARG A 306 6.19 4.38 -10.09
N GLU A 307 5.99 3.47 -11.04
CA GLU A 307 5.23 3.74 -12.26
C GLU A 307 3.72 3.86 -12.00
N LYS A 308 3.17 2.98 -11.16
CA LYS A 308 1.72 2.88 -10.96
C LYS A 308 1.16 3.86 -9.94
N PHE A 309 1.85 4.05 -8.81
CA PHE A 309 1.30 4.78 -7.66
C PHE A 309 1.30 6.28 -7.88
N SER A 310 0.17 6.91 -7.57
CA SER A 310 0.01 8.36 -7.54
C SER A 310 0.75 9.00 -6.36
N GLU A 311 0.96 10.31 -6.43
CA GLU A 311 1.62 11.08 -5.38
C GLU A 311 0.80 11.05 -4.06
N GLU A 312 -0.53 11.07 -4.15
CA GLU A 312 -1.44 10.96 -3.00
C GLU A 312 -1.37 9.60 -2.32
N GLU A 313 -1.21 8.52 -3.08
CA GLU A 313 -1.02 7.17 -2.53
C GLU A 313 0.34 7.05 -1.85
N TRP A 314 1.40 7.61 -2.45
CA TRP A 314 2.69 7.70 -1.78
C TRP A 314 2.62 8.51 -0.48
N ALA A 315 1.83 9.59 -0.44
CA ALA A 315 1.59 10.34 0.79
C ALA A 315 0.86 9.49 1.85
N GLY A 316 -0.12 8.68 1.44
CA GLY A 316 -0.77 7.69 2.31
C GLY A 316 0.21 6.68 2.88
N ILE A 317 1.04 6.07 2.02
CA ILE A 317 2.10 5.12 2.41
C ILE A 317 3.10 5.79 3.36
N TYR A 318 3.48 7.04 3.10
CA TYR A 318 4.36 7.82 3.98
C TYR A 318 3.76 8.03 5.36
N ARG A 319 2.49 8.44 5.43
CA ARG A 319 1.77 8.67 6.69
C ARG A 319 1.67 7.39 7.50
N ASP A 320 1.17 6.32 6.90
CA ASP A 320 0.91 5.05 7.58
C ASP A 320 2.24 4.35 7.92
N GLY A 321 3.28 4.56 7.12
CA GLY A 321 4.65 4.10 7.38
C GLY A 321 5.32 4.70 8.62
N LYS A 322 4.74 5.73 9.25
CA LYS A 322 5.21 6.30 10.53
C LYS A 322 4.89 5.40 11.72
N ASP A 323 3.88 4.54 11.61
CA ASP A 323 3.46 3.64 12.69
C ASP A 323 4.35 2.39 12.79
N TYR A 324 5.26 2.19 11.82
CA TYR A 324 6.20 1.08 11.79
C TYR A 324 7.55 1.47 12.39
N ALA A 325 8.13 0.56 13.17
CA ALA A 325 9.48 0.72 13.70
C ALA A 325 10.52 0.89 12.57
N ALA A 326 11.63 1.58 12.88
CA ALA A 326 12.80 1.59 12.00
C ALA A 326 13.43 0.19 11.95
N CYS A 327 14.02 -0.16 10.81
CA CYS A 327 14.75 -1.42 10.63
C CYS A 327 16.05 -1.18 9.87
N PHE A 328 17.03 -2.03 10.11
CA PHE A 328 18.38 -2.00 9.55
C PHE A 328 19.12 -0.67 9.78
N SER A 329 18.79 0.03 10.86
CA SER A 329 19.30 1.39 11.15
C SER A 329 18.94 2.43 10.09
N VAL A 330 17.89 2.18 9.30
CA VAL A 330 17.32 3.13 8.34
C VAL A 330 16.19 3.91 9.03
N GLU A 331 16.52 5.11 9.47
CA GLU A 331 15.56 6.00 10.13
C GLU A 331 14.60 6.67 9.13
N PRO A 332 13.33 6.91 9.52
CA PRO A 332 12.42 7.71 8.73
C PRO A 332 12.99 9.12 8.53
N VAL A 333 12.99 9.58 7.28
CA VAL A 333 13.35 10.96 6.93
C VAL A 333 12.07 11.70 6.58
N LEU A 334 11.96 12.96 7.04
CA LEU A 334 10.84 13.82 6.72
C LEU A 334 10.69 13.96 5.20
N TRP A 335 9.47 13.74 4.71
CA TRP A 335 9.08 14.08 3.36
C TRP A 335 8.06 15.21 3.39
N GLU A 336 8.52 16.44 3.13
CA GLU A 336 7.70 17.66 3.26
C GLU A 336 6.39 17.57 2.47
N ARG A 337 6.49 17.09 1.22
CA ARG A 337 5.33 16.91 0.35
C ARG A 337 4.33 15.86 0.88
N GLY A 338 4.85 14.81 1.51
CA GLY A 338 4.04 13.80 2.18
C GLY A 338 3.27 14.38 3.37
N GLU A 339 3.87 15.28 4.16
CA GLU A 339 3.17 15.99 5.25
C GLU A 339 2.06 16.90 4.72
N GLU A 340 2.33 17.66 3.65
CA GLU A 340 1.35 18.55 3.05
C GLU A 340 0.11 17.79 2.57
N LEU A 341 0.33 16.72 1.80
CA LEU A 341 -0.74 15.89 1.24
C LEU A 341 -1.48 15.11 2.34
N SER A 342 -0.77 14.63 3.35
CA SER A 342 -1.37 13.88 4.47
C SER A 342 -2.14 14.77 5.44
N GLY A 343 -1.67 16.00 5.67
CA GLY A 343 -2.34 17.00 6.50
C GLY A 343 -3.62 17.54 5.87
N SER A 344 -3.71 17.53 4.54
CA SER A 344 -4.88 17.98 3.78
C SER A 344 -6.07 17.02 3.88
N ALA A 345 -5.83 15.71 4.12
CA ALA A 345 -6.88 14.71 4.30
C ALA A 345 -7.73 14.92 5.58
N GLY A 346 -7.27 15.78 6.52
CA GLY A 346 -8.00 16.21 7.71
C GLY A 346 -8.56 17.64 7.65
N GLN A 347 -8.35 18.36 6.55
CA GLN A 347 -8.86 19.73 6.31
C GLN A 347 -9.86 19.78 5.14
N GLY A 348 -10.45 18.64 4.77
CA GLY A 348 -11.72 18.64 4.08
C GLY A 348 -12.75 19.29 4.99
N SER A 349 -13.11 20.53 4.68
CA SER A 349 -14.13 21.31 5.37
C SER A 349 -15.28 20.42 5.84
N VAL A 350 -15.63 20.54 7.13
CA VAL A 350 -17.00 20.28 7.56
C VAL A 350 -17.86 21.22 6.72
N GLN A 351 -18.31 20.77 5.54
CA GLN A 351 -19.40 21.41 4.85
C GLN A 351 -20.60 21.15 5.74
N SER A 352 -20.86 22.13 6.60
CA SER A 352 -22.14 22.33 7.22
C SER A 352 -23.17 22.53 6.10
N GLY A 353 -23.64 21.41 5.56
CA GLY A 353 -24.91 21.34 4.87
C GLY A 353 -26.05 21.52 5.85
N ALA A 354 -26.03 22.61 6.65
CA ALA A 354 -27.20 23.14 7.32
C ALA A 354 -28.08 23.83 6.26
N SER A 355 -28.56 23.00 5.34
CA SER A 355 -29.77 23.13 4.55
C SER A 355 -30.99 23.48 5.39
N SER A 356 -31.15 24.72 5.85
CA SER A 356 -32.44 25.18 6.37
C SER A 356 -33.54 24.82 5.35
N LEU A 357 -34.53 23.99 5.72
CA LEU A 357 -35.89 23.92 5.15
C LEU A 357 -36.78 23.01 6.05
N PRO A 358 -38.11 23.15 5.98
CA PRO A 358 -38.99 23.25 7.13
C PRO A 358 -39.60 21.91 7.54
N ARG A 359 -39.97 21.82 8.83
CA ARG A 359 -40.90 20.80 9.31
C ARG A 359 -42.24 20.95 8.57
N SER A 360 -42.55 20.01 7.69
CA SER A 360 -43.93 19.61 7.45
C SER A 360 -44.03 18.18 6.94
N ALA A 361 -45.19 17.59 7.21
CA ALA A 361 -45.51 16.18 7.21
C ALA A 361 -45.25 15.41 5.90
N GLY A 362 -44.93 14.12 6.05
CA GLY A 362 -45.04 13.10 5.00
C GLY A 362 -43.70 12.47 4.62
N GLY A 363 -43.59 11.15 4.85
CA GLY A 363 -42.37 10.34 4.72
C GLY A 363 -41.42 10.73 3.57
N ALA A 364 -40.20 11.11 3.95
CA ALA A 364 -39.07 11.23 3.05
C ALA A 364 -37.99 10.25 3.52
N VAL A 365 -37.59 9.36 2.62
CA VAL A 365 -36.43 8.49 2.77
C VAL A 365 -35.21 9.40 3.00
N LEU A 366 -34.67 9.39 4.21
CA LEU A 366 -33.42 10.07 4.53
C LEU A 366 -32.32 9.47 3.64
N LYS A 367 -31.70 10.29 2.78
CA LYS A 367 -30.39 9.94 2.21
C LYS A 367 -29.45 9.72 3.39
N GLU A 368 -28.87 8.54 3.46
CA GLU A 368 -27.95 8.11 4.51
C GLU A 368 -26.77 9.10 4.55
N ALA A 369 -26.62 9.85 5.66
CA ALA A 369 -25.51 10.77 5.82
C ALA A 369 -24.22 9.99 6.08
N GLU A 370 -23.12 10.41 5.46
CA GLU A 370 -21.80 9.81 5.65
C GLU A 370 -20.95 10.71 6.56
N VAL A 371 -20.33 10.09 7.57
CA VAL A 371 -19.51 10.75 8.59
C VAL A 371 -18.05 10.45 8.29
N PHE A 372 -17.28 11.49 7.98
CA PHE A 372 -15.84 11.40 7.74
C PHE A 372 -15.07 11.67 9.04
N LEU A 373 -14.27 10.69 9.45
CA LEU A 373 -13.38 10.74 10.61
C LEU A 373 -11.92 10.66 10.12
N PRO A 374 -10.94 11.07 10.94
CA PRO A 374 -9.54 10.96 10.53
C PRO A 374 -9.06 9.53 10.24
N GLY A 375 -9.70 8.51 10.83
CA GLY A 375 -9.37 7.10 10.66
C GLY A 375 -10.25 6.34 9.66
N GLY A 376 -11.11 7.03 8.90
CA GLY A 376 -12.04 6.40 7.95
C GLY A 376 -13.38 7.13 7.86
N HIS A 377 -14.34 6.55 7.16
CA HIS A 377 -15.70 7.08 7.06
C HIS A 377 -16.73 5.99 7.33
N LEU A 378 -17.85 6.38 7.90
CA LEU A 378 -18.96 5.49 8.25
C LEU A 378 -20.27 6.15 7.83
N LYS A 379 -21.22 5.36 7.37
CA LYS A 379 -22.61 5.80 7.29
C LYS A 379 -23.14 6.07 8.70
N LEU A 380 -24.08 7.01 8.83
CA LEU A 380 -24.70 7.33 10.11
C LEU A 380 -25.36 6.09 10.76
N SER A 381 -25.93 5.20 9.94
CA SER A 381 -26.49 3.92 10.37
C SER A 381 -25.42 2.99 10.96
N GLU A 382 -24.25 2.89 10.31
CA GLU A 382 -23.10 2.09 10.76
C GLU A 382 -22.52 2.64 12.06
N LEU A 383 -22.35 3.97 12.17
CA LEU A 383 -21.89 4.61 13.41
C LEU A 383 -22.87 4.37 14.56
N THR A 384 -24.18 4.47 14.30
CA THR A 384 -25.21 4.21 15.30
C THR A 384 -25.18 2.75 15.76
N ALA A 385 -25.10 1.81 14.81
CA ALA A 385 -25.02 0.39 15.12
C ALA A 385 -23.74 0.04 15.90
N LEU A 386 -22.60 0.63 15.54
CA LEU A 386 -21.33 0.45 16.24
C LEU A 386 -21.44 0.88 17.71
N LEU A 387 -21.92 2.10 17.98
CA LEU A 387 -22.10 2.62 19.35
C LEU A 387 -23.09 1.80 20.19
N ASN A 388 -24.09 1.18 19.55
CA ASN A 388 -25.05 0.30 20.21
C ASN A 388 -24.52 -1.13 20.43
N THR A 389 -23.46 -1.53 19.71
CA THR A 389 -22.86 -2.87 19.80
C THR A 389 -21.77 -2.95 20.87
N ILE A 390 -21.14 -1.82 21.20
CA ILE A 390 -20.17 -1.75 22.31
C ILE A 390 -20.87 -2.26 23.58
N PRO A 391 -20.29 -3.23 24.33
CA PRO A 391 -20.90 -3.84 25.50
C PRO A 391 -20.83 -2.93 26.74
N MET A 392 -21.23 -1.68 26.57
CA MET A 392 -21.24 -0.62 27.58
C MET A 392 -22.46 0.28 27.38
N GLU A 393 -23.02 0.80 28.46
CA GLU A 393 -23.94 1.94 28.36
C GLU A 393 -23.10 3.20 28.17
N ILE A 394 -23.38 3.94 27.11
CA ILE A 394 -22.66 5.16 26.75
C ILE A 394 -23.64 6.33 26.89
N SER A 395 -23.23 7.33 27.67
CA SER A 395 -23.87 8.64 27.70
C SER A 395 -22.85 9.73 27.36
N PHE A 396 -23.26 10.74 26.62
CA PHE A 396 -22.42 11.91 26.33
C PHE A 396 -23.14 13.21 26.69
N VAL A 397 -22.40 14.04 27.41
CA VAL A 397 -22.78 15.40 27.83
C VAL A 397 -21.79 16.36 27.18
N ASP A 398 -22.29 17.38 26.48
CA ASP A 398 -21.43 18.34 25.78
C ASP A 398 -20.74 19.36 26.71
N ALA A 399 -19.95 20.26 26.12
CA ALA A 399 -19.21 21.29 26.82
C ALA A 399 -20.13 22.24 27.61
N GLU A 400 -21.36 22.44 27.15
CA GLU A 400 -22.42 23.25 27.75
C GLU A 400 -23.19 22.51 28.86
N ASN A 401 -22.79 21.28 29.20
CA ASN A 401 -23.41 20.42 30.21
C ASN A 401 -24.79 19.87 29.80
N ILE A 402 -25.07 19.78 28.50
CA ILE A 402 -26.32 19.26 27.94
C ILE A 402 -26.14 17.79 27.55
N ASN A 403 -27.11 16.94 27.94
CA ASN A 403 -27.13 15.56 27.49
C ASN A 403 -27.41 15.50 25.98
N ARG A 404 -26.47 14.98 25.19
CA ARG A 404 -26.60 14.91 23.72
C ARG A 404 -26.86 13.53 23.18
N PHE A 405 -26.37 12.50 23.87
CA PHE A 405 -26.45 11.15 23.34
C PHE A 405 -26.53 10.11 24.45
N PHE A 406 -27.35 9.10 24.21
CA PHE A 406 -27.33 7.82 24.90
C PHE A 406 -27.37 6.73 23.85
N ASN A 407 -26.50 5.71 23.93
CA ASN A 407 -26.62 4.56 23.04
C ASN A 407 -27.90 3.77 23.35
N GLU A 408 -28.45 3.06 22.38
CA GLU A 408 -29.67 2.27 22.52
C GLU A 408 -29.40 0.93 23.23
N GLY A 409 -30.47 0.20 23.56
CA GLY A 409 -30.39 -1.13 24.19
C GLY A 409 -30.76 -1.16 25.66
N PRO A 410 -30.69 -2.35 26.29
CA PRO A 410 -31.03 -2.53 27.69
C PRO A 410 -30.02 -1.82 28.60
N LYS A 411 -30.52 -0.93 29.46
CA LYS A 411 -29.71 -0.18 30.42
C LYS A 411 -30.08 -0.52 31.86
N VAL A 412 -29.07 -0.74 32.69
CA VAL A 412 -29.13 -0.85 34.15
C VAL A 412 -29.33 0.53 34.78
N PHE A 413 -28.80 1.59 34.16
CA PHE A 413 -29.13 2.97 34.51
C PHE A 413 -30.11 3.52 33.48
N LYS A 414 -31.39 3.60 33.86
CA LYS A 414 -32.41 4.14 32.94
C LYS A 414 -32.07 5.59 32.56
N ARG A 415 -31.89 5.82 31.26
CA ARG A 415 -31.72 7.13 30.64
C ARG A 415 -32.98 7.44 29.84
N PRO A 416 -33.94 8.20 30.38
CA PRO A 416 -35.15 8.49 29.66
C PRO A 416 -34.83 9.42 28.49
N GLY A 417 -35.34 9.13 27.29
CA GLY A 417 -35.06 9.95 26.10
C GLY A 417 -35.43 11.43 26.26
N MET A 418 -36.37 11.77 27.16
CA MET A 418 -36.71 13.15 27.50
C MET A 418 -35.57 13.94 28.19
N ALA A 419 -34.51 13.28 28.64
CA ALA A 419 -33.35 13.92 29.23
C ALA A 419 -32.37 14.48 28.18
N ILE A 420 -32.49 14.03 26.92
CA ILE A 420 -31.76 14.61 25.79
C ILE A 420 -32.12 16.10 25.68
N ASP A 421 -31.13 16.92 25.37
CA ASP A 421 -31.20 18.37 25.26
C ASP A 421 -31.59 19.10 26.57
N ARG A 422 -31.38 18.44 27.73
CA ARG A 422 -31.47 19.06 29.05
C ARG A 422 -30.12 19.08 29.75
N GLU A 423 -29.95 20.03 30.67
CA GLU A 423 -28.80 20.07 31.55
C GLU A 423 -28.67 18.78 32.38
N VAL A 424 -27.46 18.24 32.43
CA VAL A 424 -27.13 17.02 33.18
C VAL A 424 -27.48 17.11 34.67
N PHE A 425 -27.37 18.31 35.25
CA PHE A 425 -27.67 18.57 36.66
C PHE A 425 -29.14 18.29 37.01
N SER A 426 -30.06 18.62 36.10
CA SER A 426 -31.50 18.40 36.28
C SER A 426 -31.90 16.91 36.34
N CYS A 427 -31.00 16.02 35.90
CA CYS A 427 -31.22 14.58 35.89
C CYS A 427 -30.81 13.90 37.20
N HIS A 428 -30.24 14.65 38.16
CA HIS A 428 -29.67 14.12 39.39
C HIS A 428 -30.42 14.67 40.63
N PRO A 429 -30.57 13.88 41.72
CA PRO A 429 -31.13 14.38 42.96
C PRO A 429 -30.31 15.54 43.55
N PRO A 430 -30.91 16.49 44.30
CA PRO A 430 -30.20 17.65 44.87
C PRO A 430 -28.99 17.31 45.75
N LYS A 431 -28.96 16.11 46.33
CA LYS A 431 -27.82 15.62 47.15
C LYS A 431 -26.61 15.18 46.31
N VAL A 432 -26.82 14.83 45.03
CA VAL A 432 -25.79 14.28 44.13
C VAL A 432 -25.33 15.34 43.13
N GLU A 433 -26.18 16.29 42.77
CA GLU A 433 -25.86 17.37 41.83
C GLU A 433 -24.51 18.09 42.12
N PRO A 434 -24.17 18.47 43.37
CA PRO A 434 -22.90 19.15 43.65
C PRO A 434 -21.67 18.28 43.31
N MET A 435 -21.78 16.97 43.46
CA MET A 435 -20.71 16.02 43.12
C MET A 435 -20.53 15.95 41.60
N VAL A 436 -21.63 15.85 40.83
CA VAL A 436 -21.59 15.84 39.36
C VAL A 436 -20.96 17.12 38.84
N ARG A 437 -21.34 18.27 39.40
CA ARG A 437 -20.75 19.58 39.06
C ARG A 437 -19.25 19.60 39.31
N SER A 438 -18.81 19.14 40.48
CA SER A 438 -17.37 19.08 40.82
C SER A 438 -16.58 18.19 39.86
N ILE A 439 -17.14 17.06 39.42
CA ILE A 439 -16.47 16.15 38.46
C ILE A 439 -16.31 16.84 37.11
N ILE A 440 -17.39 17.44 36.58
CA ILE A 440 -17.35 18.12 35.28
C ILE A 440 -16.40 19.32 35.31
N GLU A 441 -16.37 20.08 36.40
CA GLU A 441 -15.42 21.20 36.58
C GLU A 441 -13.97 20.70 36.64
N SER A 442 -13.70 19.62 37.36
CA SER A 442 -12.38 18.96 37.41
C SER A 442 -11.90 18.55 36.01
N PHE A 443 -12.80 18.01 35.19
CA PHE A 443 -12.51 17.67 33.80
C PHE A 443 -12.29 18.90 32.93
N ARG A 444 -13.14 19.92 33.04
CA ARG A 444 -13.02 21.15 32.26
C ARG A 444 -11.69 21.87 32.54
N GLU A 445 -11.26 21.89 33.80
CA GLU A 445 -10.00 22.50 34.24
C GLU A 445 -8.77 21.63 33.98
N GLY A 446 -8.95 20.38 33.52
CA GLY A 446 -7.84 19.46 33.26
C GLY A 446 -7.18 18.88 34.51
N ARG A 447 -7.82 19.00 35.68
CA ARG A 447 -7.33 18.40 36.94
C ARG A 447 -7.42 16.88 36.91
N GLU A 448 -8.47 16.36 36.31
CA GLU A 448 -8.70 14.92 36.11
C GLU A 448 -9.09 14.64 34.66
N SER A 449 -8.79 13.43 34.19
CA SER A 449 -9.24 12.93 32.88
C SER A 449 -10.27 11.83 32.99
N SER A 450 -10.35 11.17 34.15
CA SER A 450 -11.34 10.12 34.42
C SER A 450 -11.64 9.98 35.91
N VAL A 451 -12.88 9.63 36.23
CA VAL A 451 -13.33 9.25 37.58
C VAL A 451 -14.06 7.91 37.49
N GLN A 452 -13.59 6.93 38.25
CA GLN A 452 -14.17 5.58 38.29
C GLN A 452 -14.94 5.35 39.58
N ILE A 453 -16.16 4.83 39.44
CA ILE A 453 -17.01 4.43 40.56
C ILE A 453 -17.34 2.95 40.41
N TRP A 454 -16.91 2.18 41.40
CA TRP A 454 -17.20 0.75 41.52
C TRP A 454 -18.41 0.57 42.43
N MET A 455 -19.40 -0.20 41.98
CA MET A 455 -20.60 -0.46 42.79
C MET A 455 -21.25 -1.79 42.47
N GLU A 456 -22.04 -2.30 43.42
CA GLU A 456 -22.94 -3.42 43.17
C GLU A 456 -24.35 -2.89 42.88
N LYS A 457 -24.97 -3.41 41.82
CA LYS A 457 -26.34 -3.04 41.44
C LYS A 457 -27.08 -4.24 40.87
N ALA A 458 -28.28 -4.50 41.39
CA ALA A 458 -29.08 -5.66 41.03
C ALA A 458 -28.31 -7.01 41.15
N GLY A 459 -27.41 -7.11 42.14
CA GLY A 459 -26.59 -8.30 42.36
C GLY A 459 -25.42 -8.48 41.39
N ARG A 460 -25.15 -7.50 40.52
CA ARG A 460 -24.02 -7.52 39.58
C ARG A 460 -23.00 -6.44 39.91
N THR A 461 -21.74 -6.73 39.61
CA THR A 461 -20.59 -5.83 39.82
C THR A 461 -20.48 -4.87 38.64
N MET A 462 -20.56 -3.58 38.90
CA MET A 462 -20.59 -2.54 37.86
C MET A 462 -19.41 -1.58 37.99
N LEU A 463 -18.88 -1.16 36.85
CA LEU A 463 -17.94 -0.06 36.73
C LEU A 463 -18.64 1.09 36.01
N VAL A 464 -18.75 2.24 36.66
CA VAL A 464 -19.13 3.51 36.03
C VAL A 464 -17.88 4.36 35.88
N ASN A 465 -17.50 4.66 34.65
CA ASN A 465 -16.34 5.48 34.33
C ASN A 465 -16.80 6.77 33.66
N TYR A 466 -16.55 7.91 34.31
CA TYR A 466 -16.73 9.23 33.73
C TYR A 466 -15.39 9.68 33.15
N THR A 467 -15.36 10.10 31.89
CA THR A 467 -14.13 10.48 31.18
C THR A 467 -14.31 11.83 30.49
N ALA A 468 -13.30 12.69 30.57
CA ALA A 468 -13.24 13.94 29.82
C ALA A 468 -13.03 13.64 28.32
N VAL A 469 -13.93 14.12 27.46
CA VAL A 469 -13.78 14.06 26.00
C VAL A 469 -13.08 15.34 25.54
N ARG A 470 -11.97 15.18 24.82
CA ARG A 470 -11.14 16.30 24.34
C ARG A 470 -10.86 16.19 22.84
N ASP A 471 -10.66 17.32 22.19
CA ASP A 471 -10.14 17.36 20.82
C ASP A 471 -8.62 17.12 20.78
N ARG A 472 -8.05 17.18 19.57
CA ARG A 472 -6.60 17.00 19.33
C ARG A 472 -5.73 18.05 20.01
N ASP A 473 -6.27 19.25 20.23
CA ASP A 473 -5.58 20.36 20.88
C ASP A 473 -5.74 20.31 22.42
N GLY A 474 -6.44 19.29 22.94
CA GLY A 474 -6.70 19.10 24.36
C GLY A 474 -7.88 19.91 24.90
N ASN A 475 -8.64 20.59 24.05
CA ASN A 475 -9.81 21.36 24.47
C ASN A 475 -10.93 20.43 24.93
N TYR A 476 -11.58 20.78 26.03
CA TYR A 476 -12.68 20.01 26.59
C TYR A 476 -13.93 20.14 25.70
N LEU A 477 -14.38 19.00 25.14
CA LEU A 477 -15.59 18.90 24.31
C LEU A 477 -16.81 18.43 25.11
N GLY A 478 -16.60 17.79 26.26
CA GLY A 478 -17.69 17.21 27.03
C GLY A 478 -17.24 16.09 27.97
N THR A 479 -18.22 15.43 28.59
CA THR A 479 -18.01 14.27 29.47
C THR A 479 -18.72 13.06 28.89
N ALA A 480 -18.01 11.94 28.79
CA ALA A 480 -18.59 10.64 28.52
C ALA A 480 -18.80 9.88 29.84
N GLU A 481 -19.95 9.26 30.01
CA GLU A 481 -20.21 8.27 31.05
C GLU A 481 -20.28 6.89 30.38
N LEU A 482 -19.47 5.95 30.88
CA LEU A 482 -19.40 4.58 30.42
C LEU A 482 -19.78 3.65 31.56
N VAL A 483 -20.84 2.87 31.41
CA VAL A 483 -21.23 1.85 32.39
C VAL A 483 -20.95 0.47 31.82
N GLN A 484 -20.17 -0.32 32.54
CA GLN A 484 -19.84 -1.69 32.16
C GLN A 484 -20.25 -2.68 33.26
N ASP A 485 -20.87 -3.77 32.83
CA ASP A 485 -21.10 -4.95 33.67
C ASP A 485 -19.81 -5.76 33.76
N MET A 486 -19.25 -5.83 34.96
CA MET A 486 -17.96 -6.47 35.24
C MET A 486 -18.10 -7.85 35.87
N GLU A 487 -19.32 -8.42 35.93
CA GLU A 487 -19.52 -9.72 36.55
C GLU A 487 -18.72 -10.82 35.84
N PHE A 488 -18.65 -10.78 34.50
CA PHE A 488 -17.86 -11.72 33.71
C PHE A 488 -16.37 -11.72 34.11
N ALA A 489 -15.81 -10.54 34.40
CA ALA A 489 -14.43 -10.39 34.80
C ALA A 489 -14.23 -10.92 36.23
N LYS A 490 -15.15 -10.57 37.14
CA LYS A 490 -15.13 -11.05 38.52
C LYS A 490 -15.18 -12.58 38.59
N GLU A 491 -16.07 -13.22 37.84
CA GLU A 491 -16.17 -14.68 37.75
C GLU A 491 -14.87 -15.30 37.22
N HIS A 492 -14.34 -14.79 36.10
CA HIS A 492 -13.09 -15.28 35.49
C HIS A 492 -11.91 -15.30 36.47
N PHE A 493 -11.75 -14.24 37.28
CA PHE A 493 -10.64 -14.15 38.23
C PHE A 493 -10.89 -14.91 39.55
N LEU A 494 -12.14 -15.13 39.95
CA LEU A 494 -12.49 -15.98 41.09
C LEU A 494 -12.28 -17.47 40.78
N GLU A 495 -12.58 -17.91 39.56
CA GLU A 495 -12.30 -19.28 39.09
C GLU A 495 -10.79 -19.58 39.03
N LYS A 496 -9.98 -18.61 38.56
CA LYS A 496 -8.51 -18.73 38.59
C LYS A 496 -7.93 -18.86 39.99
N ARG A 497 -8.54 -18.22 40.99
CA ARG A 497 -8.11 -18.33 42.41
C ARG A 497 -8.48 -19.68 43.05
N SER A 498 -9.44 -20.41 42.50
CA SER A 498 -9.90 -21.70 43.02
C SER A 498 -9.25 -22.91 42.35
N GLY A 499 -8.22 -22.70 41.51
CA GLY A 499 -7.39 -23.79 40.94
C GLY A 499 -8.02 -24.54 39.76
N GLY A 500 -9.07 -24.00 39.14
CA GLY A 500 -9.68 -24.57 37.94
C GLY A 500 -8.87 -24.28 36.69
N SER A 501 -8.41 -25.34 36.00
CA SER A 501 -7.80 -25.25 34.66
C SER A 501 -8.77 -24.56 33.69
N ILE A 502 -8.29 -23.51 33.03
CA ILE A 502 -9.03 -22.78 31.99
C ILE A 502 -9.34 -23.76 30.85
N LYS A 503 -10.62 -24.01 30.57
CA LYS A 503 -11.03 -24.47 29.24
C LYS A 503 -11.14 -23.24 28.36
N GLU A 504 -10.38 -23.21 27.28
CA GLU A 504 -10.50 -22.19 26.23
C GLU A 504 -11.96 -22.11 25.74
N PRO A 505 -12.47 -20.90 25.46
CA PRO A 505 -13.78 -20.76 24.86
C PRO A 505 -13.71 -21.28 23.42
N LYS A 506 -14.58 -22.25 23.11
CA LYS A 506 -14.91 -22.58 21.72
C LYS A 506 -15.90 -21.53 21.21
N GLY A 507 -15.56 -20.89 20.10
CA GLY A 507 -16.46 -20.06 19.29
C GLY A 507 -15.91 -18.67 19.07
#